data_AF-A0AA41XFJ1-F1
#
_entry.id   AF-A0AA41XFJ1-F1
#
_cell.length_a   1.000
_cell.length_b   1.000
_cell.length_c   1.000
_cell.angle_alpha   90.00
_cell.angle_beta   90.00
_cell.angle_gamma   90.00
#
_symmetry.space_group_name_H-M   'P 1'
#
loop_
_entity.id
_entity.type
_entity.pdbx_description
1 polymer ?
#
loop_
_entity_poly.entity_id
_entity_poly.type
_entity_poly.pdbx_seq_one_letter_code
_entity_poly.pdbx_strand_id
1 'polypeptide(L)'
;MNREPLRSAPAPVPAPVPAPVRLRGVLVVAAAVVAAAALAVVGFTSVATSFAGMPLQSAPAAGGDPALEGYGELPDGITLHDDVPAVTRLDGGLLTALRRAADDSAGAGIAFQVTSGWRTPEYQEHLLAEAVELYGSAEEAARWVATAETSAHVSGEAVDIGGYDAAAWLDEHGAAYGLCRIYDNEPWHFELRPEAVDDGCPAMYFDPTEDPRMQP
;
A
#
# COMPACT_ATOMS: atom_id res chain seq x y z
N MET A 1 95.47 -23.82 -9.52
CA MET A 1 95.22 -23.12 -10.81
C MET A 1 93.86 -23.63 -11.28
N ASN A 2 92.75 -22.91 -11.27
CA ASN A 2 92.50 -21.47 -11.47
C ASN A 2 91.32 -21.03 -10.58
N ARG A 3 91.47 -19.90 -9.89
CA ARG A 3 90.38 -19.21 -9.17
C ARG A 3 89.71 -18.27 -10.17
N GLU A 4 88.45 -18.52 -10.50
CA GLU A 4 87.60 -17.52 -11.18
C GLU A 4 87.11 -16.47 -10.15
N PRO A 5 87.04 -15.19 -10.54
CA PRO A 5 86.73 -14.10 -9.62
C PRO A 5 85.22 -14.00 -9.35
N LEU A 6 84.89 -13.77 -8.06
CA LEU A 6 83.56 -13.44 -7.57
C LEU A 6 82.99 -12.24 -8.33
N ARG A 7 81.87 -12.44 -9.04
CA ARG A 7 81.09 -11.34 -9.63
C ARG A 7 80.47 -10.51 -8.50
N SER A 8 80.84 -9.24 -8.46
CA SER A 8 80.33 -8.23 -7.55
C SER A 8 78.82 -8.08 -7.70
N ALA A 9 78.07 -8.11 -6.59
CA ALA A 9 76.65 -7.79 -6.58
C ALA A 9 76.42 -6.32 -7.00
N PRO A 10 75.36 -6.02 -7.77
CA PRO A 10 75.02 -4.64 -8.10
C PRO A 10 74.55 -3.87 -6.86
N ALA A 11 74.91 -2.59 -6.79
CA ALA A 11 74.48 -1.68 -5.72
C ALA A 11 72.94 -1.50 -5.72
N PRO A 12 72.32 -1.29 -4.55
CA PRO A 12 70.88 -1.09 -4.46
C PRO A 12 70.46 0.21 -5.17
N VAL A 13 69.42 0.11 -6.00
CA VAL A 13 68.76 1.26 -6.64
C VAL A 13 68.08 2.09 -5.55
N PRO A 14 68.28 3.42 -5.49
CA PRO A 14 67.56 4.26 -4.54
C PRO A 14 66.05 4.25 -4.84
N ALA A 15 65.23 4.11 -3.81
CA ALA A 15 63.77 4.17 -3.92
C ALA A 15 63.32 5.57 -4.40
N PRO A 16 62.24 5.66 -5.20
CA PRO A 16 61.69 6.94 -5.63
C PRO A 16 61.15 7.73 -4.42
N VAL A 17 61.56 9.00 -4.33
CA VAL A 17 60.98 9.95 -3.37
C VAL A 17 59.56 10.28 -3.83
N PRO A 18 58.52 10.13 -2.98
CA PRO A 18 57.17 10.53 -3.36
C PRO A 18 57.11 12.06 -3.54
N ALA A 19 56.59 12.50 -4.69
CA ALA A 19 56.31 13.91 -4.92
C ALA A 19 55.26 14.41 -3.89
N PRO A 20 55.32 15.68 -3.44
CA PRO A 20 54.28 16.23 -2.58
C PRO A 20 52.95 16.24 -3.34
N VAL A 21 52.04 15.37 -2.93
CA VAL A 21 50.64 15.38 -3.40
C VAL A 21 50.08 16.76 -3.08
N ARG A 22 49.64 17.50 -4.10
CA ARG A 22 49.04 18.84 -3.94
C ARG A 22 47.74 18.73 -3.16
N LEU A 23 47.82 18.80 -1.83
CA LEU A 23 46.70 18.70 -0.88
C LEU A 23 45.52 19.63 -1.22
N ARG A 24 45.80 20.74 -1.91
CA ARG A 24 44.79 21.72 -2.36
C ARG A 24 43.81 21.16 -3.41
N GLY A 25 44.22 20.20 -4.24
CA GLY A 25 43.33 19.60 -5.23
C GLY A 25 42.33 18.61 -4.62
N VAL A 26 42.75 17.86 -3.60
CA VAL A 26 41.91 16.87 -2.90
C VAL A 26 40.84 17.56 -2.05
N LEU A 27 41.17 18.68 -1.40
CA LEU A 27 40.21 19.45 -0.60
C LEU A 27 39.11 20.10 -1.45
N VAL A 28 39.41 20.54 -2.68
CA VAL A 28 38.41 21.14 -3.58
C VAL A 28 37.45 20.08 -4.13
N VAL A 29 37.94 18.88 -4.46
CA VAL A 29 37.10 17.76 -4.91
C VAL A 29 36.24 17.22 -3.77
N ALA A 30 36.80 17.08 -2.56
CA ALA A 30 36.03 16.65 -1.38
C ALA A 30 34.93 17.66 -1.00
N ALA A 31 35.21 18.97 -1.05
CA ALA A 31 34.20 19.99 -0.81
C ALA A 31 33.10 20.00 -1.89
N ALA A 32 33.43 19.74 -3.15
CA ALA A 32 32.46 19.64 -4.23
C ALA A 32 31.56 18.39 -4.11
N VAL A 33 32.10 17.25 -3.68
CA VAL A 33 31.32 16.03 -3.42
C VAL A 33 30.39 16.19 -2.22
N VAL A 34 30.84 16.83 -1.15
CA VAL A 34 29.99 17.15 0.02
C VAL A 34 28.89 18.16 -0.34
N ALA A 35 29.18 19.17 -1.16
CA ALA A 35 28.19 20.12 -1.64
C ALA A 35 27.15 19.47 -2.57
N ALA A 36 27.57 18.57 -3.46
CA ALA A 36 26.66 17.82 -4.32
C ALA A 36 25.78 16.84 -3.53
N ALA A 37 26.33 16.16 -2.52
CA ALA A 37 25.57 15.30 -1.61
C ALA A 37 24.57 16.11 -0.76
N ALA A 38 24.97 17.30 -0.28
CA ALA A 38 24.07 18.20 0.45
C ALA A 38 22.92 18.73 -0.43
N LEU A 39 23.20 19.08 -1.70
CA LEU A 39 22.17 19.50 -2.66
C LEU A 39 21.22 18.36 -3.05
N ALA A 40 21.72 17.12 -3.14
CA ALA A 40 20.88 15.94 -3.38
C ALA A 40 19.98 15.62 -2.17
N VAL A 41 20.49 15.74 -0.93
CA VAL A 41 19.69 15.56 0.29
C VAL A 41 18.62 16.66 0.41
N VAL A 42 18.96 17.93 0.16
CA VAL A 42 17.98 19.05 0.20
C VAL A 42 16.94 18.94 -0.91
N GLY A 43 17.33 18.48 -2.11
CA GLY A 43 16.42 18.21 -3.22
C GLY A 43 15.45 17.07 -2.90
N PHE A 44 15.95 15.97 -2.31
CA PHE A 44 15.12 14.82 -1.92
C PHE A 44 14.16 15.15 -0.77
N THR A 45 14.57 15.96 0.21
CA THR A 45 13.67 16.45 1.26
C THR A 45 12.59 17.39 0.73
N SER A 46 12.89 18.19 -0.31
CA SER A 46 11.94 19.16 -0.89
C SER A 46 10.83 18.48 -1.71
N VAL A 47 11.16 17.39 -2.42
CA VAL A 47 10.17 16.55 -3.12
C VAL A 47 9.32 15.76 -2.11
N ALA A 48 9.93 15.18 -1.08
CA ALA A 48 9.19 14.49 -0.01
C ALA A 48 8.21 15.42 0.75
N THR A 49 8.58 16.68 0.99
CA THR A 49 7.65 17.67 1.58
C THR A 49 6.51 18.10 0.65
N SER A 50 6.64 17.86 -0.66
CA SER A 50 5.59 18.20 -1.63
C SER A 50 4.50 17.11 -1.72
N PHE A 51 4.83 15.85 -1.40
CA PHE A 51 3.85 14.77 -1.28
C PHE A 51 3.16 14.73 0.08
N ALA A 52 3.83 15.19 1.14
CA ALA A 52 3.25 15.28 2.49
C ALA A 52 2.17 16.39 2.63
N GLY A 53 2.02 17.25 1.62
CA GLY A 53 1.06 18.35 1.60
C GLY A 53 -0.12 18.17 0.64
N MET A 54 -0.16 17.07 -0.14
CA MET A 54 -1.41 16.69 -0.79
C MET A 54 -2.35 16.19 0.31
N PRO A 55 -3.57 16.75 0.44
CA PRO A 55 -4.56 16.09 1.26
C PRO A 55 -4.71 14.68 0.69
N LEU A 56 -4.39 13.66 1.50
CA LEU A 56 -5.03 12.37 1.33
C LEU A 56 -6.52 12.67 1.45
N GLN A 57 -7.18 12.84 0.31
CA GLN A 57 -8.62 12.68 0.26
C GLN A 57 -8.82 11.21 0.56
N SER A 58 -8.96 10.91 1.85
CA SER A 58 -9.95 9.93 2.26
C SER A 58 -11.16 10.21 1.39
N ALA A 59 -11.68 9.20 0.70
CA ALA A 59 -13.08 9.25 0.29
C ALA A 59 -13.85 9.81 1.49
N PRO A 60 -14.74 10.80 1.29
CA PRO A 60 -15.42 11.40 2.42
C PRO A 60 -16.02 10.27 3.23
N ALA A 61 -15.51 10.08 4.46
CA ALA A 61 -16.33 9.52 5.51
C ALA A 61 -17.43 10.56 5.65
N ALA A 62 -18.53 10.34 4.93
CA ALA A 62 -19.75 11.10 5.14
C ALA A 62 -19.96 11.12 6.66
N GLY A 63 -20.11 12.31 7.23
CA GLY A 63 -20.35 12.42 8.66
C GLY A 63 -21.60 11.62 8.97
N GLY A 64 -21.44 10.57 9.77
CA GLY A 64 -22.47 9.55 9.96
C GLY A 64 -23.88 10.09 10.11
N ASP A 65 -24.79 9.68 9.23
CA ASP A 65 -26.21 9.89 9.48
C ASP A 65 -26.64 8.79 10.46
N PRO A 66 -27.03 9.14 11.70
CA PRO A 66 -27.48 8.14 12.67
C PRO A 66 -28.67 7.32 12.16
N ALA A 67 -29.40 7.79 11.14
CA ALA A 67 -30.47 7.04 10.49
C ALA A 67 -29.95 5.86 9.63
N LEU A 68 -28.68 5.90 9.20
CA LEU A 68 -28.05 4.90 8.35
C LEU A 68 -27.20 3.90 9.17
N GLU A 69 -27.07 4.10 10.49
CA GLU A 69 -26.51 3.11 11.41
C GLU A 69 -27.30 1.78 11.29
N GLY A 70 -26.63 0.72 10.84
CA GLY A 70 -27.23 -0.59 10.57
C GLY A 70 -27.61 -0.86 9.10
N TYR A 71 -27.50 0.15 8.23
CA TYR A 71 -27.65 0.02 6.77
C TYR A 71 -26.30 -0.14 6.04
N GLY A 72 -25.18 -0.04 6.75
CA GLY A 72 -23.83 -0.21 6.21
C GLY A 72 -22.85 0.87 6.65
N GLU A 73 -23.36 1.97 7.21
CA GLU A 73 -22.56 2.97 7.89
C GLU A 73 -22.06 2.46 9.24
N LEU A 74 -20.80 2.75 9.56
CA LEU A 74 -20.10 2.26 10.73
C LEU A 74 -19.55 3.41 11.57
N PRO A 75 -19.65 3.34 12.92
CA PRO A 75 -18.85 4.17 13.80
C PRO A 75 -17.35 3.95 13.59
N ASP A 76 -16.53 4.90 14.03
CA ASP A 76 -15.07 4.70 14.06
C ASP A 76 -14.68 3.53 14.97
N GLY A 77 -13.67 2.77 14.56
CA GLY A 77 -13.03 1.74 15.39
C GLY A 77 -13.74 0.39 15.40
N ILE A 78 -14.67 0.14 14.48
CA ILE A 78 -15.29 -1.19 14.32
C ILE A 78 -14.26 -2.22 13.89
N THR A 79 -14.32 -3.38 14.50
CA THR A 79 -13.43 -4.53 14.29
C THR A 79 -14.19 -5.71 13.70
N LEU A 80 -13.46 -6.71 13.21
CA LEU A 80 -14.00 -7.96 12.69
C LEU A 80 -14.72 -8.82 13.74
N HIS A 81 -14.66 -8.46 15.01
CA HIS A 81 -15.27 -9.21 16.11
C HIS A 81 -16.53 -8.54 16.68
N ASP A 82 -16.88 -7.35 16.18
CA ASP A 82 -18.06 -6.63 16.66
C ASP A 82 -19.36 -7.21 16.10
N ASP A 83 -20.41 -7.16 16.92
CA ASP A 83 -21.74 -7.68 16.61
C ASP A 83 -22.60 -6.58 15.96
N VAL A 84 -22.19 -6.16 14.76
CA VAL A 84 -22.91 -5.18 13.94
C VAL A 84 -23.23 -5.75 12.57
N PRO A 85 -24.35 -5.35 11.92
CA PRO A 85 -24.77 -5.93 10.63
C PRO A 85 -23.69 -5.90 9.54
N ALA A 86 -22.89 -4.83 9.47
CA ALA A 86 -21.81 -4.72 8.49
C ALA A 86 -20.74 -5.81 8.63
N VAL A 87 -20.57 -6.40 9.82
CA VAL A 87 -19.63 -7.50 10.07
C VAL A 87 -20.34 -8.84 10.05
N THR A 88 -21.50 -8.96 10.71
CA THR A 88 -22.19 -10.24 10.90
C THR A 88 -22.91 -10.75 9.65
N ARG A 89 -23.11 -9.89 8.64
CA ARG A 89 -23.70 -10.26 7.35
C ARG A 89 -22.67 -10.41 6.21
N LEU A 90 -21.38 -10.29 6.51
CA LEU A 90 -20.35 -10.71 5.57
C LEU A 90 -20.49 -12.21 5.27
N ASP A 91 -20.05 -12.63 4.09
CA ASP A 91 -19.89 -14.03 3.76
C ASP A 91 -19.06 -14.73 4.84
N GLY A 92 -19.50 -15.93 5.22
CA GLY A 92 -18.89 -16.66 6.33
C GLY A 92 -17.45 -17.08 6.06
N GLY A 93 -17.11 -17.36 4.79
CA GLY A 93 -15.75 -17.65 4.35
C GLY A 93 -14.86 -16.42 4.45
N LEU A 94 -15.34 -15.28 3.94
CA LEU A 94 -14.63 -14.00 4.01
C LEU A 94 -14.34 -13.61 5.47
N LEU A 95 -15.37 -13.59 6.32
CA LEU A 95 -15.22 -13.23 7.74
C LEU A 95 -14.26 -14.16 8.49
N THR A 96 -14.28 -15.45 8.15
CA THR A 96 -13.35 -16.43 8.74
C THR A 96 -11.91 -16.15 8.32
N ALA A 97 -11.66 -15.88 7.03
CA ALA A 97 -10.33 -15.56 6.52
C ALA A 97 -9.78 -14.27 7.14
N LEU A 98 -10.61 -13.21 7.21
CA LEU A 98 -10.26 -11.93 7.81
C LEU A 98 -9.87 -12.06 9.28
N ARG A 99 -10.63 -12.82 10.07
CA ARG A 99 -10.32 -13.05 11.49
C ARG A 99 -9.00 -13.78 11.68
N ARG A 100 -8.71 -14.79 10.86
CA ARG A 100 -7.42 -15.50 10.89
C ARG A 100 -6.25 -14.56 10.55
N ALA A 101 -6.41 -13.76 9.50
CA ALA A 101 -5.40 -12.76 9.11
C ALA A 101 -5.15 -11.75 10.24
N ALA A 102 -6.21 -11.23 10.86
CA ALA A 102 -6.11 -10.29 11.97
C ALA A 102 -5.43 -10.90 13.22
N ASP A 103 -5.75 -12.14 13.57
CA ASP A 103 -5.14 -12.85 14.69
C ASP A 103 -3.62 -13.06 14.46
N ASP A 104 -3.23 -13.43 13.25
CA ASP A 104 -1.83 -13.68 12.89
C ASP A 104 -1.02 -12.36 12.78
N SER A 105 -1.65 -11.27 12.32
CA SER A 105 -1.01 -9.96 12.19
C SER A 105 -0.87 -9.22 13.53
N ALA A 106 -1.67 -9.57 14.54
CA ALA A 106 -1.70 -8.89 15.83
C ALA A 106 -0.34 -8.90 16.55
N GLY A 107 0.45 -9.97 16.39
CA GLY A 107 1.81 -10.07 16.96
C GLY A 107 2.81 -9.05 16.36
N ALA A 108 2.52 -8.54 15.16
CA ALA A 108 3.26 -7.47 14.50
C ALA A 108 2.70 -6.07 14.81
N GLY A 109 1.68 -5.97 15.67
CA GLY A 109 1.02 -4.70 16.02
C GLY A 109 0.07 -4.19 14.94
N ILE A 110 -0.29 -5.02 13.95
CA ILE A 110 -1.23 -4.66 12.90
C ILE A 110 -2.65 -5.02 13.37
N ALA A 111 -3.51 -4.01 13.46
CA ALA A 111 -4.91 -4.16 13.85
C ALA A 111 -5.83 -3.79 12.67
N PHE A 112 -6.83 -4.63 12.41
CA PHE A 112 -7.77 -4.41 11.32
C PHE A 112 -9.00 -3.66 11.82
N GLN A 113 -9.30 -2.53 11.18
CA GLN A 113 -10.53 -1.78 11.38
C GLN A 113 -11.40 -1.93 10.13
N VAL A 114 -12.70 -2.13 10.32
CA VAL A 114 -13.65 -2.21 9.22
C VAL A 114 -14.23 -0.81 9.01
N THR A 115 -13.92 -0.19 7.88
CA THR A 115 -14.52 1.10 7.50
C THR A 115 -15.82 0.90 6.72
N SER A 116 -15.94 -0.25 6.04
CA SER A 116 -17.19 -0.68 5.45
C SER A 116 -17.23 -2.19 5.30
N GLY A 117 -18.38 -2.81 5.54
CA GLY A 117 -18.58 -4.24 5.38
C GLY A 117 -19.80 -4.51 4.54
N TRP A 118 -20.71 -5.35 5.02
CA TRP A 118 -21.99 -5.56 4.38
C TRP A 118 -22.84 -4.27 4.38
N ARG A 119 -23.52 -4.00 3.26
CA ARG A 119 -24.41 -2.85 3.05
C ARG A 119 -25.80 -3.29 2.59
N THR A 120 -26.84 -2.52 2.91
CA THR A 120 -28.14 -2.71 2.25
C THR A 120 -28.11 -2.18 0.81
N PRO A 121 -28.97 -2.68 -0.09
CA PRO A 121 -29.15 -2.10 -1.42
C PRO A 121 -29.46 -0.60 -1.38
N GLU A 122 -30.34 -0.17 -0.47
CA GLU A 122 -30.76 1.24 -0.36
C GLU A 122 -29.61 2.16 0.06
N TYR A 123 -28.72 1.69 0.94
CA TYR A 123 -27.53 2.45 1.31
C TYR A 123 -26.52 2.51 0.17
N GLN A 124 -26.36 1.42 -0.58
CA GLN A 124 -25.51 1.42 -1.76
C GLN A 124 -26.04 2.38 -2.84
N GLU A 125 -27.35 2.47 -3.06
CA GLU A 125 -27.96 3.45 -3.96
C GLU A 125 -27.73 4.89 -3.49
N HIS A 126 -27.81 5.12 -2.17
CA HIS A 126 -27.51 6.42 -1.59
C HIS A 126 -26.04 6.83 -1.83
N LEU A 127 -25.08 5.95 -1.56
CA LEU A 127 -23.66 6.19 -1.83
C LEU A 127 -23.40 6.47 -3.32
N LEU A 128 -24.09 5.75 -4.21
CA LEU A 128 -23.97 5.99 -5.65
C LEU A 128 -24.49 7.38 -6.02
N ALA A 129 -25.63 7.80 -5.45
CA ALA A 129 -26.17 9.14 -5.69
C ALA A 129 -25.22 10.24 -5.19
N GLU A 130 -24.60 10.07 -4.02
CA GLU A 130 -23.59 10.99 -3.50
C GLU A 130 -22.34 11.05 -4.39
N ALA A 131 -21.87 9.90 -4.86
CA ALA A 131 -20.73 9.83 -5.78
C ALA A 131 -21.05 10.53 -7.11
N VAL A 132 -22.27 10.39 -7.64
CA VAL A 132 -22.70 11.11 -8.85
C VAL A 132 -22.69 12.63 -8.63
N GLU A 133 -23.14 13.11 -7.48
CA GLU A 133 -23.09 14.52 -7.14
C GLU A 133 -21.63 15.03 -7.02
N LEU A 134 -20.77 14.23 -6.38
CA LEU A 134 -19.36 14.56 -6.15
C LEU A 134 -18.53 14.57 -7.45
N TYR A 135 -18.68 13.54 -8.29
CA TYR A 135 -17.89 13.35 -9.51
C TYR A 135 -18.55 13.92 -10.76
N GLY A 136 -19.80 14.36 -10.65
CA GLY A 136 -20.54 15.08 -11.70
C GLY A 136 -21.17 14.21 -12.78
N SER A 137 -20.97 12.88 -12.76
CA SER A 137 -21.64 11.95 -13.66
C SER A 137 -21.66 10.52 -13.10
N ALA A 138 -22.61 9.71 -13.59
CA ALA A 138 -22.65 8.27 -13.30
C ALA A 138 -21.43 7.53 -13.85
N GLU A 139 -20.88 7.95 -14.99
CA GLU A 139 -19.70 7.33 -15.59
C GLU A 139 -18.46 7.52 -14.72
N GLU A 140 -18.22 8.72 -14.20
CA GLU A 140 -17.10 8.97 -13.28
C GLU A 140 -17.33 8.34 -11.90
N ALA A 141 -18.56 8.34 -11.40
CA ALA A 141 -18.89 7.71 -10.12
C ALA A 141 -18.70 6.18 -10.14
N ALA A 142 -18.97 5.54 -11.29
CA ALA A 142 -18.82 4.08 -11.45
C ALA A 142 -17.37 3.59 -11.28
N ARG A 143 -16.38 4.49 -11.31
CA ARG A 143 -14.98 4.19 -11.01
C ARG A 143 -14.69 4.00 -9.51
N TRP A 144 -15.68 4.23 -8.65
CA TRP A 144 -15.54 4.20 -7.19
C TRP A 144 -16.71 3.54 -6.47
N VAL A 145 -17.92 3.63 -7.03
CA VAL A 145 -19.14 3.14 -6.37
C VAL A 145 -19.97 2.32 -7.36
N ALA A 146 -20.10 1.03 -7.08
CA ALA A 146 -20.93 0.11 -7.85
C ALA A 146 -22.44 0.35 -7.62
N THR A 147 -23.29 -0.19 -8.52
CA THR A 147 -24.74 -0.20 -8.29
C THR A 147 -25.10 -1.17 -7.18
N ALA A 148 -26.33 -1.06 -6.66
CA ALA A 148 -26.83 -2.00 -5.66
C ALA A 148 -26.93 -3.44 -6.18
N GLU A 149 -27.09 -3.65 -7.49
CA GLU A 149 -27.17 -5.00 -8.07
C GLU A 149 -25.81 -5.70 -8.14
N THR A 150 -24.73 -4.95 -8.35
CA THR A 150 -23.39 -5.51 -8.61
C THR A 150 -22.41 -5.35 -7.45
N SER A 151 -22.73 -4.53 -6.45
CA SER A 151 -21.83 -4.28 -5.31
C SER A 151 -21.57 -5.55 -4.48
N ALA A 152 -20.29 -5.91 -4.38
CA ALA A 152 -19.84 -7.00 -3.51
C ALA A 152 -20.09 -6.73 -2.01
N HIS A 153 -20.23 -5.46 -1.61
CA HIS A 153 -20.66 -5.13 -0.24
C HIS A 153 -22.12 -5.52 0.02
N VAL A 154 -22.99 -5.44 -1.00
CA VAL A 154 -24.40 -5.82 -0.86
C VAL A 154 -24.55 -7.34 -0.76
N SER A 155 -23.74 -8.11 -1.51
CA SER A 155 -23.67 -9.57 -1.37
C SER A 155 -22.91 -10.05 -0.13
N GLY A 156 -22.19 -9.15 0.56
CA GLY A 156 -21.37 -9.48 1.73
C GLY A 156 -20.02 -10.10 1.37
N GLU A 157 -19.61 -10.04 0.12
CA GLU A 157 -18.40 -10.65 -0.44
C GLU A 157 -17.18 -9.70 -0.45
N ALA A 158 -17.35 -8.47 0.02
CA ALA A 158 -16.28 -7.48 0.16
C ALA A 158 -16.25 -6.82 1.54
N VAL A 159 -15.06 -6.33 1.90
CA VAL A 159 -14.81 -5.50 3.08
C VAL A 159 -13.82 -4.40 2.74
N ASP A 160 -14.04 -3.23 3.32
CA ASP A 160 -13.09 -2.11 3.32
C ASP A 160 -12.34 -2.09 4.65
N ILE A 161 -11.03 -2.27 4.58
CA ILE A 161 -10.13 -2.27 5.73
C ILE A 161 -9.49 -0.88 5.90
N GLY A 162 -9.73 -0.29 7.06
CA GLY A 162 -9.16 0.97 7.47
C GLY A 162 -7.71 0.84 7.94
N GLY A 163 -6.95 1.91 7.69
CA GLY A 163 -5.55 2.03 8.11
C GLY A 163 -4.59 1.51 7.05
N TYR A 164 -3.66 2.36 6.63
CA TYR A 164 -2.68 2.06 5.59
C TYR A 164 -1.85 0.81 5.92
N ASP A 165 -1.42 0.66 7.18
CA ASP A 165 -0.58 -0.46 7.59
C ASP A 165 -1.31 -1.82 7.50
N ALA A 166 -2.62 -1.84 7.78
CA ALA A 166 -3.43 -3.06 7.69
C ALA A 166 -3.67 -3.45 6.22
N ALA A 167 -4.03 -2.48 5.38
CA ALA A 167 -4.17 -2.68 3.93
C ALA A 167 -2.85 -3.16 3.29
N ALA A 168 -1.73 -2.51 3.61
CA ALA A 168 -0.42 -2.90 3.10
C ALA A 168 0.00 -4.31 3.56
N TRP A 169 -0.32 -4.68 4.80
CA TRP A 169 -0.08 -6.04 5.30
C TRP A 169 -0.91 -7.07 4.53
N LEU A 170 -2.18 -6.76 4.22
CA LEU A 170 -3.03 -7.63 3.41
C LEU A 170 -2.58 -7.71 1.95
N ASP A 171 -2.06 -6.64 1.36
CA ASP A 171 -1.46 -6.70 0.02
C ASP A 171 -0.25 -7.66 -0.03
N GLU A 172 0.56 -7.71 1.04
CA GLU A 172 1.74 -8.57 1.11
C GLU A 172 1.42 -10.02 1.51
N HIS A 173 0.49 -10.21 2.44
CA HIS A 173 0.26 -11.50 3.10
C HIS A 173 -1.13 -12.10 2.84
N GLY A 174 -2.07 -11.32 2.31
CA GLY A 174 -3.49 -11.69 2.20
C GLY A 174 -3.74 -12.95 1.36
N ALA A 175 -2.95 -13.18 0.31
CA ALA A 175 -3.07 -14.35 -0.55
C ALA A 175 -3.03 -15.67 0.23
N ALA A 176 -2.22 -15.77 1.30
CA ALA A 176 -2.14 -16.96 2.16
C ALA A 176 -3.46 -17.29 2.89
N TYR A 177 -4.36 -16.32 2.99
CA TYR A 177 -5.70 -16.44 3.57
C TYR A 177 -6.81 -16.45 2.49
N GLY A 178 -6.44 -16.34 1.22
CA GLY A 178 -7.38 -16.10 0.12
C GLY A 178 -7.94 -14.68 0.10
N LEU A 179 -7.32 -13.70 0.78
CA LEU A 179 -7.78 -12.31 0.80
C LEU A 179 -7.01 -11.51 -0.23
N CYS A 180 -7.72 -10.87 -1.16
CA CYS A 180 -7.10 -10.16 -2.27
C CYS A 180 -7.69 -8.77 -2.44
N ARG A 181 -6.81 -7.79 -2.64
CA ARG A 181 -7.20 -6.51 -3.23
C ARG A 181 -7.63 -6.75 -4.67
N ILE A 182 -8.80 -6.20 -5.04
CA ILE A 182 -9.39 -6.42 -6.37
C ILE A 182 -9.16 -5.23 -7.30
N TYR A 183 -9.18 -4.00 -6.76
CA TYR A 183 -9.05 -2.77 -7.54
C TYR A 183 -7.77 -2.02 -7.17
N ASP A 184 -7.04 -1.53 -8.17
CA ASP A 184 -5.80 -0.81 -7.96
C ASP A 184 -6.02 0.58 -7.33
N ASN A 185 -7.13 1.24 -7.66
CA ASN A 185 -7.52 2.53 -7.11
C ASN A 185 -8.17 2.46 -5.71
N GLU A 186 -8.43 1.27 -5.17
CA GLU A 186 -9.07 1.06 -3.87
C GLU A 186 -8.21 0.18 -2.95
N PRO A 187 -7.10 0.73 -2.39
CA PRO A 187 -6.20 0.00 -1.50
C PRO A 187 -6.87 -0.58 -0.24
N TRP A 188 -8.07 -0.12 0.08
CA TRP A 188 -8.86 -0.58 1.23
C TRP A 188 -9.77 -1.77 0.90
N HIS A 189 -10.10 -2.04 -0.37
CA HIS A 189 -11.15 -3.00 -0.76
C HIS A 189 -10.59 -4.42 -0.94
N PHE A 190 -11.04 -5.35 -0.10
CA PHE A 190 -10.62 -6.75 -0.14
C PHE A 190 -11.80 -7.71 -0.30
N GLU A 191 -11.59 -8.76 -1.09
CA GLU A 191 -12.54 -9.84 -1.30
C GLU A 191 -11.89 -11.21 -1.06
N LEU A 192 -12.71 -12.23 -0.82
CA LEU A 192 -12.23 -13.62 -0.75
C LEU A 192 -12.06 -14.20 -2.16
N ARG A 193 -10.88 -14.76 -2.41
CA ARG A 193 -10.46 -15.55 -3.57
C ARG A 193 -9.78 -16.82 -3.03
N PRO A 194 -10.53 -17.89 -2.72
CA PRO A 194 -9.97 -19.08 -2.09
C PRO A 194 -8.78 -19.69 -2.85
N GLU A 195 -8.81 -19.61 -4.18
CA GLU A 195 -7.76 -20.10 -5.07
C GLU A 195 -6.43 -19.34 -4.88
N ALA A 196 -6.46 -18.12 -4.34
CA ALA A 196 -5.26 -17.32 -4.13
C ALA A 196 -4.28 -17.92 -3.11
N VAL A 197 -4.73 -18.87 -2.28
CA VAL A 197 -3.85 -19.63 -1.38
C VAL A 197 -2.83 -20.45 -2.16
N ASP A 198 -3.24 -21.00 -3.31
CA ASP A 198 -2.39 -21.84 -4.16
C ASP A 198 -1.79 -21.04 -5.32
N ASP A 199 -2.57 -20.15 -5.94
CA ASP A 199 -2.23 -19.48 -7.20
C ASP A 199 -1.76 -18.02 -7.01
N GLY A 200 -1.88 -17.47 -5.80
CA GLY A 200 -1.72 -16.04 -5.55
C GLY A 200 -2.95 -15.23 -5.98
N CYS A 201 -2.98 -13.95 -5.60
CA CYS A 201 -4.11 -13.08 -5.96
C CYS A 201 -4.21 -12.89 -7.48
N PRO A 202 -5.45 -12.82 -8.02
CA PRO A 202 -5.65 -12.49 -9.43
C PRO A 202 -5.08 -11.10 -9.75
N ALA A 203 -4.85 -10.84 -11.04
CA ALA A 203 -4.52 -9.49 -11.48
C ALA A 203 -5.64 -8.53 -11.07
N MET A 204 -5.27 -7.39 -10.49
CA MET A 204 -6.20 -6.34 -10.13
C MET A 204 -6.74 -5.66 -11.38
N TYR A 205 -7.99 -5.22 -11.30
CA TYR A 205 -8.57 -4.27 -12.24
C TYR A 205 -8.06 -2.86 -11.92
N PHE A 206 -8.01 -1.97 -12.90
CA PHE A 206 -7.63 -0.58 -12.63
C PHE A 206 -8.62 0.09 -11.67
N ASP A 207 -9.91 -0.12 -11.93
CA ASP A 207 -11.04 0.30 -11.12
C ASP A 207 -12.27 -0.60 -11.39
N PRO A 208 -13.39 -0.45 -10.65
CA PRO A 208 -14.57 -1.29 -10.82
C PRO A 208 -15.16 -1.31 -12.24
N THR A 209 -14.92 -0.30 -13.08
CA THR A 209 -15.47 -0.26 -14.45
C THR A 209 -14.85 -1.30 -15.37
N GLU A 210 -13.67 -1.84 -15.03
CA GLU A 210 -13.02 -2.91 -15.77
C GLU A 210 -13.41 -4.32 -15.30
N ASP A 211 -14.08 -4.44 -14.16
CA ASP A 211 -14.54 -5.73 -13.63
C ASP A 211 -15.79 -6.21 -14.38
N PRO A 212 -15.75 -7.36 -15.07
CA PRO A 212 -16.91 -7.91 -15.77
C PRO A 212 -18.14 -8.16 -14.89
N ARG A 213 -17.95 -8.31 -13.57
CA ARG A 213 -19.03 -8.48 -12.59
C ARG A 213 -19.82 -7.19 -12.37
N MET A 214 -19.24 -6.03 -12.69
CA MET A 214 -19.87 -4.72 -12.52
C MET A 214 -20.74 -4.32 -13.71
N GLN A 215 -20.87 -5.20 -14.70
CA GLN A 215 -21.72 -5.01 -15.87
C GLN A 215 -23.08 -5.71 -15.66
N PRO A 216 -24.21 -5.03 -15.87
CA PRO A 216 -25.55 -5.64 -15.77
C PRO A 216 -25.89 -6.63 -16.89
#